data_AF-A0A3A0ER81-F1
#
_entry.id   AF-A0A3A0ER81-F1
#
_cell.length_a   1.000
_cell.length_b   1.000
_cell.length_c   1.000
_cell.angle_alpha   90.00
_cell.angle_beta   90.00
_cell.angle_gamma   90.00
#
_symmetry.space_group_name_H-M   'P 1'
#
loop_
_entity.id
_entity.type
_entity.pdbx_description
1 polymer ?
#
loop_
_entity_poly.entity_id
_entity_poly.type
_entity_poly.pdbx_seq_one_letter_code
_entity_poly.pdbx_strand_id
1 'polypeptide(L)'
;MAGLSNAIFAYSPDGVQELHLTTTDGNTVLGATFTGWWDETGSHNGGNSNYIAGICGSSDSCFGNDMELRNFFVFDLENVTGTILAANLSIGNDSSLGYISPNPSSFFDVFAVLTPIDELTASDTGRTDIFGDLADGVLYASKSVSAADNGTQVIINLNNDAIAALNDAIGSSFAFGGAVRLNGGHEVPEPASLALIGFGLAGLGLARRRKG
;
A
#
# COMPACT_ATOMS: atom_id res chain seq x y z
N MET A 1 -0.11 12.18 -19.04
CA MET A 1 0.07 13.19 -17.99
C MET A 1 0.91 12.49 -16.94
N ALA A 2 2.09 13.02 -16.63
CA ALA A 2 2.98 12.36 -15.70
C ALA A 2 2.40 12.55 -14.27
N GLY A 3 2.37 11.47 -13.48
CA GLY A 3 1.64 11.40 -12.22
C GLY A 3 2.47 11.90 -11.04
N LEU A 4 1.79 12.46 -10.03
CA LEU A 4 2.36 12.65 -8.70
C LEU A 4 2.26 11.34 -7.92
N SER A 5 3.22 11.10 -7.04
CA SER A 5 3.23 9.93 -6.16
C SER A 5 2.12 10.00 -5.12
N ASN A 6 1.66 8.82 -4.73
CA ASN A 6 1.00 8.56 -3.46
C ASN A 6 1.63 7.28 -2.91
N ALA A 7 2.90 7.39 -2.50
CA ALA A 7 3.76 6.28 -2.14
C ALA A 7 4.19 6.35 -0.68
N ILE A 8 4.22 5.19 -0.05
CA ILE A 8 4.81 4.95 1.27
C ILE A 8 5.95 3.95 1.07
N PHE A 9 7.03 4.10 1.84
CA PHE A 9 8.27 3.34 1.70
C PHE A 9 8.88 3.47 0.30
N ALA A 10 8.80 4.67 -0.29
CA ALA A 10 9.09 4.88 -1.71
C ALA A 10 10.57 4.68 -2.10
N TYR A 11 11.48 4.81 -1.14
CA TYR A 11 12.90 4.52 -1.32
C TYR A 11 13.35 3.58 -0.21
N SER A 12 13.54 2.29 -0.50
CA SER A 12 13.84 1.29 0.54
C SER A 12 15.02 0.36 0.19
N PRO A 13 15.82 -0.12 1.17
CA PRO A 13 15.66 0.12 2.62
C PRO A 13 16.78 0.98 3.24
N ASP A 14 16.41 2.16 3.74
CA ASP A 14 16.96 2.64 5.02
C ASP A 14 16.02 2.15 6.15
N GLY A 15 16.59 1.60 7.23
CA GLY A 15 15.87 1.00 8.37
C GLY A 15 15.78 -0.53 8.34
N VAL A 16 15.16 -1.13 9.36
CA VAL A 16 14.99 -2.60 9.51
C VAL A 16 13.53 -3.02 9.39
N GLN A 17 13.27 -4.21 8.87
CA GLN A 17 11.92 -4.75 8.72
C GLN A 17 11.80 -5.90 9.70
N GLU A 18 11.02 -5.68 10.76
CA GLU A 18 10.97 -6.58 11.90
C GLU A 18 9.52 -6.91 12.28
N LEU A 19 9.30 -8.16 12.67
CA LEU A 19 8.09 -8.61 13.33
C LEU A 19 8.41 -8.81 14.82
N HIS A 20 7.78 -8.01 15.66
CA HIS A 20 7.96 -8.03 17.11
C HIS A 20 6.81 -8.82 17.72
N LEU A 21 7.12 -9.90 18.42
CA LEU A 21 6.16 -10.82 19.02
C LEU A 21 6.30 -10.79 20.55
N THR A 22 5.16 -10.80 21.23
CA THR A 22 5.07 -11.17 22.65
C THR A 22 4.40 -12.52 22.73
N THR A 23 5.12 -13.51 23.24
CA THR A 23 4.62 -14.87 23.44
C THR A 23 4.51 -15.22 24.91
N THR A 24 3.95 -16.39 25.23
CA THR A 24 3.96 -16.94 26.60
C THR A 24 5.37 -17.23 27.13
N ASP A 25 6.36 -17.38 26.24
CA ASP A 25 7.72 -17.76 26.58
C ASP A 25 8.66 -16.53 26.64
N GLY A 26 8.22 -15.38 26.15
CA GLY A 26 8.96 -14.13 26.17
C GLY A 26 8.70 -13.26 24.95
N ASN A 27 9.54 -12.23 24.77
CA ASN A 27 9.51 -11.40 23.56
C ASN A 27 10.50 -11.95 22.52
N THR A 28 10.07 -11.97 21.27
CA THR A 28 10.87 -12.40 20.12
C THR A 28 10.82 -11.31 19.04
N VAL A 29 11.93 -11.07 18.36
CA VAL A 29 12.00 -10.17 17.20
C VAL A 29 12.52 -10.97 16.03
N LEU A 30 11.78 -10.96 14.93
CA LEU A 30 12.13 -11.63 13.68
C LEU A 30 12.45 -10.58 12.63
N GLY A 31 13.60 -10.71 11.97
CA GLY A 31 13.89 -9.91 10.77
C GLY A 31 13.15 -10.47 9.55
N ALA A 32 12.74 -9.60 8.63
CA ALA A 32 12.21 -10.05 7.35
C ALA A 32 13.28 -10.83 6.60
N THR A 33 12.91 -12.02 6.12
CA THR A 33 13.75 -12.89 5.28
C THR A 33 13.71 -12.47 3.83
N PHE A 34 12.61 -11.83 3.41
CA PHE A 34 12.43 -11.28 2.08
C PHE A 34 11.47 -10.09 2.11
N THR A 35 11.73 -9.11 1.24
CA THR A 35 10.87 -7.94 1.02
C THR A 35 10.80 -7.65 -0.46
N GLY A 36 9.70 -7.05 -0.89
CA GLY A 36 9.54 -6.69 -2.29
C GLY A 36 8.22 -5.98 -2.56
N TRP A 37 7.95 -5.75 -3.83
CA TRP A 37 6.65 -5.30 -4.33
C TRP A 37 6.29 -5.99 -5.64
N TRP A 38 4.99 -6.12 -5.88
CA TRP A 38 4.41 -6.43 -7.18
C TRP A 38 3.71 -5.17 -7.69
N ASP A 39 3.84 -4.87 -8.98
CA ASP A 39 3.09 -3.79 -9.62
C ASP A 39 1.74 -4.26 -10.15
N GLU A 40 0.87 -3.31 -10.53
CA GLU A 40 -0.47 -3.59 -11.05
C GLU A 40 -0.49 -4.39 -12.37
N THR A 41 0.64 -4.51 -13.06
CA THR A 41 0.79 -5.37 -14.25
C THR A 41 1.22 -6.79 -13.87
N GLY A 42 1.44 -7.06 -12.58
CA GLY A 42 1.89 -8.33 -12.04
C GLY A 42 3.38 -8.56 -12.28
N SER A 43 4.20 -7.50 -12.30
CA SER A 43 5.65 -7.60 -12.41
C SER A 43 6.32 -7.54 -11.04
N HIS A 44 7.28 -8.42 -10.82
CA HIS A 44 8.18 -8.42 -9.66
C HIS A 44 9.58 -8.88 -10.06
N ASN A 45 10.59 -8.33 -9.37
CA ASN A 45 11.96 -8.77 -9.50
C ASN A 45 12.48 -9.15 -8.10
N GLY A 46 12.69 -10.44 -7.86
CA GLY A 46 13.20 -10.96 -6.59
C GLY A 46 14.63 -10.52 -6.25
N GLY A 47 15.35 -9.91 -7.20
CA GLY A 47 16.62 -9.23 -6.92
C GLY A 47 16.47 -7.81 -6.34
N ASN A 48 15.25 -7.27 -6.30
CA ASN A 48 14.95 -5.93 -5.79
C ASN A 48 14.25 -6.04 -4.43
N SER A 49 14.95 -5.67 -3.37
CA SER A 49 14.42 -5.69 -2.00
C SER A 49 13.61 -4.46 -1.61
N ASN A 50 13.46 -3.47 -2.51
CA ASN A 50 12.63 -2.30 -2.23
C ASN A 50 11.17 -2.74 -2.00
N TYR A 51 10.46 -2.09 -1.08
CA TYR A 51 9.11 -2.45 -0.64
C TYR A 51 8.15 -1.26 -0.71
N ILE A 52 8.16 -0.53 -1.83
CA ILE A 52 7.23 0.57 -2.08
C ILE A 52 5.79 0.07 -2.06
N ALA A 53 4.90 0.81 -1.41
CA ALA A 53 3.46 0.66 -1.54
C ALA A 53 2.82 1.95 -2.05
N GLY A 54 1.80 1.83 -2.89
CA GLY A 54 1.07 2.94 -3.50
C GLY A 54 1.60 3.30 -4.89
N ILE A 55 1.27 4.49 -5.38
CA ILE A 55 1.67 4.92 -6.74
C ILE A 55 3.00 5.66 -6.65
N CYS A 56 4.02 5.13 -7.33
CA CYS A 56 5.30 5.82 -7.51
C CYS A 56 5.27 6.64 -8.81
N GLY A 57 5.13 7.95 -8.67
CA GLY A 57 4.93 8.88 -9.77
C GLY A 57 6.19 9.14 -10.60
N SER A 58 5.99 9.45 -11.89
CA SER A 58 7.05 9.78 -12.84
C SER A 58 7.46 11.26 -12.82
N SER A 59 6.71 12.13 -12.12
CA SER A 59 6.93 13.59 -12.08
C SER A 59 7.59 14.12 -10.80
N ASP A 60 7.97 13.25 -9.87
CA ASP A 60 8.56 13.64 -8.60
C ASP A 60 9.75 12.77 -8.22
N SER A 61 10.20 12.92 -6.97
CA SER A 61 11.38 12.25 -6.44
C SER A 61 11.25 10.74 -6.28
N CYS A 62 10.07 10.15 -6.52
CA CYS A 62 9.92 8.70 -6.56
C CYS A 62 10.53 8.10 -7.85
N PHE A 63 10.55 8.87 -8.94
CA PHE A 63 11.07 8.46 -10.26
C PHE A 63 10.47 7.13 -10.76
N GLY A 64 9.19 6.89 -10.47
CA GLY A 64 8.47 5.70 -10.89
C GLY A 64 7.88 5.81 -12.29
N ASN A 65 7.00 4.87 -12.60
CA ASN A 65 6.33 4.72 -13.90
C ASN A 65 4.81 4.95 -13.81
N ASP A 66 4.34 5.62 -12.74
CA ASP A 66 2.94 5.89 -12.44
C ASP A 66 2.08 4.64 -12.15
N MET A 67 2.70 3.48 -11.92
CA MET A 67 2.00 2.24 -11.55
C MET A 67 1.76 2.15 -10.05
N GLU A 68 0.65 1.50 -9.67
CA GLU A 68 0.43 1.06 -8.29
C GLU A 68 1.35 -0.12 -7.96
N LEU A 69 2.03 0.00 -6.81
CA LEU A 69 2.89 -1.00 -6.22
C LEU A 69 2.24 -1.48 -4.92
N ARG A 70 2.26 -2.78 -4.69
CA ARG A 70 1.84 -3.40 -3.42
C ARG A 70 3.01 -4.21 -2.89
N ASN A 71 3.35 -3.96 -1.64
CA ASN A 71 4.53 -4.56 -1.04
C ASN A 71 4.20 -5.84 -0.28
N PHE A 72 5.25 -6.56 0.09
CA PHE A 72 5.15 -7.71 0.96
C PHE A 72 6.39 -7.85 1.84
N PHE A 73 6.20 -8.55 2.97
CA PHE A 73 7.25 -8.86 3.93
C PHE A 73 7.11 -10.32 4.36
N VAL A 74 8.19 -11.10 4.22
CA VAL A 74 8.22 -12.53 4.60
C VAL A 74 9.04 -12.72 5.86
N PHE A 75 8.48 -13.43 6.83
CA PHE A 75 9.13 -13.75 8.10
C PHE A 75 9.20 -15.27 8.28
N ASP A 76 10.23 -15.73 8.99
CA ASP A 76 10.39 -17.13 9.37
C ASP A 76 10.01 -17.33 10.83
N LEU A 77 8.98 -18.15 11.08
CA LEU A 77 8.48 -18.48 12.40
C LEU A 77 8.97 -19.85 12.89
N GLU A 78 9.94 -20.50 12.23
CA GLU A 78 10.47 -21.82 12.62
C GLU A 78 10.92 -21.85 14.09
N ASN A 79 11.51 -20.76 14.58
CA ASN A 79 12.07 -20.65 15.92
C ASN A 79 11.16 -19.92 16.93
N VAL A 80 9.91 -19.64 16.58
CA VAL A 80 8.94 -19.03 17.51
C VAL A 80 8.42 -20.10 18.47
N THR A 81 8.51 -19.84 19.76
CA THR A 81 7.97 -20.71 20.81
C THR A 81 6.94 -20.00 21.67
N GLY A 82 6.03 -20.79 22.25
CA GLY A 82 4.90 -20.29 23.03
C GLY A 82 3.77 -19.76 22.16
N THR A 83 2.64 -19.44 22.79
CA THR A 83 1.50 -18.84 22.09
C THR A 83 1.75 -17.35 21.91
N ILE A 84 1.60 -16.84 20.68
CA ILE A 84 1.69 -15.41 20.38
C ILE A 84 0.47 -14.71 20.97
N LEU A 85 0.72 -13.72 21.83
CA LEU A 85 -0.29 -12.93 22.54
C LEU A 85 -0.52 -11.56 21.90
N ALA A 86 0.54 -10.98 21.32
CA ALA A 86 0.51 -9.70 20.62
C ALA A 86 1.64 -9.65 19.59
N ALA A 87 1.45 -8.85 18.55
CA ALA A 87 2.43 -8.65 17.50
C ALA A 87 2.35 -7.23 16.93
N ASN A 88 3.50 -6.68 16.55
CA ASN A 88 3.58 -5.48 15.73
C ASN A 88 4.60 -5.65 14.60
N LEU A 89 4.24 -5.10 13.44
CA LEU A 89 5.14 -4.96 12.31
C LEU A 89 5.86 -3.61 12.43
N SER A 90 7.19 -3.64 12.36
CA SER A 90 8.08 -2.49 12.51
C SER A 90 8.84 -2.31 11.20
N ILE A 91 8.42 -1.35 10.39
CA ILE A 91 8.95 -1.16 9.03
C ILE A 91 9.80 0.12 8.95
N GLY A 92 11.03 -0.02 8.49
CA GLY A 92 11.91 1.11 8.16
C GLY A 92 11.28 2.04 7.13
N ASN A 93 11.39 3.34 7.41
CA ASN A 93 10.92 4.38 6.51
C ASN A 93 12.05 5.38 6.27
N ASP A 94 12.41 5.56 5.00
CA ASP A 94 13.53 6.40 4.60
C ASP A 94 13.41 7.84 5.13
N SER A 95 14.56 8.42 5.46
CA SER A 95 14.67 9.74 6.11
C SER A 95 14.13 10.90 5.28
N SER A 96 14.12 10.77 3.95
CA SER A 96 13.83 11.86 3.02
C SER A 96 12.71 11.51 2.04
N LEU A 97 12.64 10.24 1.64
CA LEU A 97 11.80 9.73 0.57
C LEU A 97 10.93 8.55 1.03
N GLY A 98 10.75 8.37 2.34
CA GLY A 98 9.86 7.34 2.89
C GLY A 98 8.41 7.56 2.48
N TYR A 99 7.86 8.73 2.78
CA TYR A 99 6.52 9.17 2.39
C TYR A 99 6.59 10.22 1.28
N ILE A 100 6.05 9.91 0.09
CA ILE A 100 5.97 10.82 -1.06
C ILE A 100 4.51 10.88 -1.51
N SER A 101 3.78 11.91 -1.07
CA SER A 101 2.39 12.13 -1.43
C SER A 101 2.01 13.60 -1.27
N PRO A 102 1.11 14.15 -2.09
CA PRO A 102 0.53 15.47 -1.86
C PRO A 102 -0.42 15.48 -0.64
N ASN A 103 -0.86 14.31 -0.17
CA ASN A 103 -1.74 14.19 0.98
C ASN A 103 -0.95 14.39 2.30
N PRO A 104 -1.56 14.99 3.34
CA PRO A 104 -0.89 15.15 4.64
C PRO A 104 -0.60 13.80 5.31
N SER A 105 -1.43 12.80 5.07
CA SER A 105 -1.21 11.41 5.44
C SER A 105 -1.96 10.47 4.50
N SER A 106 -1.53 9.21 4.47
CA SER A 106 -2.20 8.11 3.76
C SER A 106 -2.33 6.90 4.69
N PHE A 107 -3.36 6.08 4.47
CA PHE A 107 -3.52 4.82 5.19
C PHE A 107 -2.74 3.72 4.47
N PHE A 108 -1.88 3.03 5.22
CA PHE A 108 -1.24 1.78 4.85
C PHE A 108 -1.98 0.63 5.52
N ASP A 109 -2.55 -0.25 4.72
CA ASP A 109 -3.31 -1.40 5.16
C ASP A 109 -2.45 -2.66 5.00
N VAL A 110 -2.52 -3.57 5.98
CA VAL A 110 -1.77 -4.83 6.01
C VAL A 110 -2.76 -5.99 5.93
N PHE A 111 -2.51 -6.93 5.03
CA PHE A 111 -3.42 -8.02 4.68
C PHE A 111 -2.78 -9.40 4.81
N ALA A 112 -3.63 -10.41 4.95
CA ALA A 112 -3.29 -11.80 4.72
C ALA A 112 -2.87 -12.02 3.26
N VAL A 113 -1.92 -12.92 3.05
CA VAL A 113 -1.42 -13.35 1.74
C VAL A 113 -1.66 -14.85 1.63
N LEU A 114 -2.32 -15.28 0.56
CA LEU A 114 -2.57 -16.69 0.27
C LEU A 114 -1.61 -17.25 -0.80
N THR A 115 -0.96 -16.37 -1.55
CA THR A 115 0.07 -16.72 -2.53
C THR A 115 1.19 -17.52 -1.85
N PRO A 116 1.58 -18.70 -2.38
CA PRO A 116 2.73 -19.44 -1.87
C PRO A 116 4.00 -18.59 -1.83
N ILE A 117 4.80 -18.72 -0.77
CA ILE A 117 5.98 -17.89 -0.53
C ILE A 117 7.02 -17.99 -1.66
N ASP A 118 7.17 -19.17 -2.26
CA ASP A 118 8.07 -19.41 -3.38
C ASP A 118 7.62 -18.69 -4.66
N GLU A 119 6.31 -18.59 -4.90
CA GLU A 119 5.76 -17.79 -5.99
C GLU A 119 5.84 -16.28 -5.70
N LEU A 120 5.52 -15.87 -4.47
CA LEU A 120 5.52 -14.47 -4.05
C LEU A 120 6.90 -13.80 -4.19
N THR A 121 7.96 -14.56 -3.97
CA THR A 121 9.36 -14.09 -3.97
C THR A 121 10.08 -14.31 -5.31
N ALA A 122 9.45 -15.01 -6.26
CA ALA A 122 10.05 -15.29 -7.57
C ALA A 122 9.95 -14.08 -8.52
N SER A 123 10.99 -13.83 -9.31
CA SER A 123 10.90 -12.85 -10.40
C SER A 123 9.94 -13.35 -11.48
N ASP A 124 8.87 -12.60 -11.76
CA ASP A 124 7.88 -12.94 -12.77
C ASP A 124 7.17 -11.67 -13.31
N THR A 125 6.36 -11.84 -14.36
CA THR A 125 5.54 -10.80 -14.97
C THR A 125 4.15 -11.31 -15.32
N GLY A 126 3.14 -10.45 -15.32
CA GLY A 126 1.75 -10.82 -15.63
C GLY A 126 1.01 -11.53 -14.49
N ARG A 127 1.62 -11.67 -13.30
CA ARG A 127 1.02 -12.25 -12.09
C ARG A 127 0.13 -11.26 -11.34
N THR A 128 -0.88 -10.74 -12.06
CA THR A 128 -1.86 -9.79 -11.49
C THR A 128 -2.70 -10.42 -10.37
N ASP A 129 -2.75 -11.75 -10.30
CA ASP A 129 -3.30 -12.51 -9.19
C ASP A 129 -2.53 -12.27 -7.88
N ILE A 130 -1.20 -12.30 -7.92
CA ILE A 130 -0.36 -12.02 -6.75
C ILE A 130 -0.54 -10.56 -6.30
N PHE A 131 -0.53 -9.62 -7.25
CA PHE A 131 -0.81 -8.22 -6.94
C PHE A 131 -2.19 -8.03 -6.27
N GLY A 132 -3.21 -8.76 -6.72
CA GLY A 132 -4.54 -8.79 -6.11
C GLY A 132 -4.51 -9.27 -4.67
N ASP A 133 -3.88 -10.43 -4.43
CA ASP A 133 -3.76 -11.09 -3.13
C ASP A 133 -3.12 -10.21 -2.05
N LEU A 134 -2.20 -9.31 -2.42
CA LEU A 134 -1.56 -8.37 -1.48
C LEU A 134 -2.50 -7.33 -0.87
N ALA A 135 -3.76 -7.22 -1.32
CA ALA A 135 -4.72 -6.22 -0.82
C ALA A 135 -6.18 -6.69 -0.71
N ASP A 136 -6.48 -7.97 -0.92
CA ASP A 136 -7.87 -8.49 -0.88
C ASP A 136 -8.13 -9.52 0.24
N GLY A 137 -7.07 -9.95 0.93
CA GLY A 137 -7.14 -10.87 2.06
C GLY A 137 -7.76 -10.28 3.33
N VAL A 138 -7.70 -11.05 4.42
CA VAL A 138 -8.14 -10.56 5.74
C VAL A 138 -7.28 -9.38 6.17
N LEU A 139 -7.92 -8.26 6.54
CA LEU A 139 -7.23 -7.08 7.03
C LEU A 139 -6.67 -7.34 8.44
N TYR A 140 -5.35 -7.24 8.59
CA TYR A 140 -4.63 -7.45 9.85
C TYR A 140 -4.30 -6.16 10.58
N ALA A 141 -4.13 -5.05 9.86
CA ALA A 141 -3.91 -3.74 10.47
C ALA A 141 -4.15 -2.60 9.48
N SER A 142 -4.29 -1.39 10.02
CA SER A 142 -4.30 -0.15 9.26
C SER A 142 -3.52 0.92 10.02
N LYS A 143 -2.67 1.67 9.33
CA LYS A 143 -1.81 2.70 9.92
C LYS A 143 -1.87 3.97 9.07
N SER A 144 -2.14 5.10 9.71
CA SER A 144 -1.89 6.40 9.07
C SER A 144 -0.38 6.66 9.08
N VAL A 145 0.18 6.92 7.89
CA VAL A 145 1.60 7.27 7.68
C VAL A 145 1.66 8.65 7.02
N SER A 146 2.68 9.42 7.37
CA SER A 146 2.87 10.79 6.93
C SER A 146 4.37 11.10 6.76
N ALA A 147 4.68 12.29 6.26
CA ALA A 147 6.06 12.78 6.21
C ALA A 147 6.73 12.88 7.60
N ALA A 148 5.96 12.94 8.69
CA ALA A 148 6.51 12.97 10.05
C ALA A 148 7.10 11.60 10.47
N ASP A 149 6.75 10.52 9.77
CA ASP A 149 7.26 9.18 10.02
C ASP A 149 8.57 8.91 9.25
N ASN A 150 9.02 9.83 8.38
CA ASN A 150 10.28 9.69 7.64
C ASN A 150 11.47 9.63 8.61
N GLY A 151 12.37 8.68 8.37
CA GLY A 151 13.57 8.44 9.18
C GLY A 151 13.29 7.72 10.50
N THR A 152 12.11 7.10 10.61
CA THR A 152 11.70 6.34 11.79
C THR A 152 11.24 4.93 11.41
N GLN A 153 11.00 4.08 12.42
CA GLN A 153 10.28 2.82 12.23
C GLN A 153 8.77 3.10 12.30
N VAL A 154 8.05 2.77 11.22
CA VAL A 154 6.58 2.78 11.21
C VAL A 154 6.10 1.55 11.96
N ILE A 155 5.62 1.76 13.19
CA ILE A 155 5.07 0.71 14.05
C ILE A 155 3.59 0.51 13.77
N ILE A 156 3.22 -0.72 13.39
CA ILE A 156 1.89 -1.15 12.98
C ILE A 156 1.45 -2.29 13.91
N ASN A 157 0.49 -2.01 14.79
CA ASN A 157 -0.05 -3.02 15.70
C ASN A 157 -1.01 -3.94 14.96
N LEU A 158 -0.80 -5.25 15.07
CA LEU A 158 -1.62 -6.26 14.41
C LEU A 158 -2.85 -6.61 15.25
N ASN A 159 -3.97 -6.89 14.58
CA ASN A 159 -5.24 -7.26 15.21
C ASN A 159 -5.31 -8.75 15.57
N ASN A 160 -6.41 -9.16 16.21
CA ASN A 160 -6.60 -10.54 16.65
C ASN A 160 -6.64 -11.57 15.50
N ASP A 161 -7.10 -11.19 14.31
CA ASP A 161 -7.09 -12.09 13.15
C ASP A 161 -5.66 -12.40 12.71
N ALA A 162 -4.78 -11.39 12.74
CA ALA A 162 -3.36 -11.58 12.48
C ALA A 162 -2.70 -12.45 13.56
N ILE A 163 -3.05 -12.24 14.84
CA ILE A 163 -2.52 -13.05 15.94
C ILE A 163 -2.95 -14.52 15.77
N ALA A 164 -4.18 -14.79 15.36
CA ALA A 164 -4.64 -16.14 15.08
C ALA A 164 -3.83 -16.77 13.92
N ALA A 165 -3.70 -16.05 12.80
CA ALA A 165 -2.95 -16.54 11.65
C ALA A 165 -1.46 -16.79 11.93
N LEU A 166 -0.83 -15.91 12.72
CA LEU A 166 0.56 -16.09 13.16
C LEU A 166 0.73 -17.32 14.06
N ASN A 167 -0.22 -17.57 14.98
CA ASN A 167 -0.19 -18.77 15.82
C ASN A 167 -0.35 -20.05 14.98
N ASP A 168 -1.25 -20.03 13.99
CA ASP A 168 -1.46 -21.16 13.06
C ASP A 168 -0.23 -21.43 12.18
N ALA A 169 0.62 -20.41 11.96
CA ALA A 169 1.83 -20.48 11.14
C ALA A 169 3.14 -20.74 11.92
N ILE A 170 3.08 -20.90 13.25
CA ILE A 170 4.29 -21.23 14.05
C ILE A 170 4.96 -22.49 13.47
N GLY A 171 6.28 -22.42 13.25
CA GLY A 171 7.03 -23.50 12.60
C GLY A 171 7.13 -23.39 11.07
N SER A 172 6.66 -22.29 10.46
CA SER A 172 6.67 -22.08 9.01
C SER A 172 7.00 -20.63 8.63
N SER A 173 7.08 -20.33 7.33
CA SER A 173 7.19 -18.95 6.85
C SER A 173 5.82 -18.29 6.75
N PHE A 174 5.77 -16.98 6.98
CA PHE A 174 4.55 -16.18 6.95
C PHE A 174 4.78 -14.88 6.17
N ALA A 175 3.82 -14.47 5.34
CA ALA A 175 3.88 -13.21 4.60
C ALA A 175 2.76 -12.26 4.99
N PHE A 176 3.10 -10.98 5.00
CA PHE A 176 2.15 -9.87 5.05
C PHE A 176 2.14 -9.16 3.70
N GLY A 177 0.95 -8.86 3.20
CA GLY A 177 0.74 -7.98 2.05
C GLY A 177 0.47 -6.57 2.54
N GLY A 178 0.92 -5.56 1.79
CA GLY A 178 0.72 -4.17 2.15
C GLY A 178 0.35 -3.29 0.97
N ALA A 179 -0.66 -2.44 1.19
CA ALA A 179 -1.17 -1.54 0.18
C ALA A 179 -1.51 -0.17 0.77
N VAL A 180 -1.29 0.87 -0.04
CA VAL A 180 -1.79 2.21 0.29
C VAL A 180 -3.26 2.27 -0.11
N ARG A 181 -4.11 2.77 0.77
CA ARG A 181 -5.50 3.06 0.42
C ARG A 181 -5.53 4.24 -0.52
N LEU A 182 -5.64 3.95 -1.80
CA LEU A 182 -5.81 4.96 -2.83
C LEU A 182 -7.28 5.40 -2.83
N ASN A 183 -7.53 6.67 -2.50
CA ASN A 183 -8.84 7.29 -2.71
C ASN A 183 -9.04 7.46 -4.22
N GLY A 184 -9.46 6.37 -4.88
CA GLY A 184 -9.64 6.29 -6.33
C GLY A 184 -10.77 5.36 -6.77
N GLY A 185 -11.44 4.69 -5.83
CA GLY A 185 -12.66 3.94 -6.11
C GLY A 185 -13.89 4.84 -6.23
N HIS A 186 -13.96 5.63 -7.30
CA HIS A 186 -15.15 6.39 -7.75
C HIS A 186 -15.75 7.44 -6.80
N GLU A 187 -15.04 8.55 -6.57
CA GLU A 187 -15.70 9.75 -6.04
C GLU A 187 -15.85 10.82 -7.14
N VAL A 188 -17.05 10.80 -7.73
CA VAL A 188 -17.82 11.91 -8.32
C VAL A 188 -17.19 12.64 -9.52
N PRO A 189 -17.76 12.49 -10.75
CA PRO A 189 -17.49 13.45 -11.82
C PRO A 189 -17.89 14.82 -11.32
N GLU A 190 -16.96 15.79 -11.27
CA GLU A 190 -17.34 17.16 -10.97
C GLU A 190 -18.50 17.53 -11.90
N PRO A 191 -19.71 17.80 -11.37
CA PRO A 191 -20.86 18.08 -12.20
C PRO A 191 -20.58 19.41 -12.86
N ALA A 192 -20.20 19.36 -14.13
CA ALA A 192 -20.36 20.45 -15.05
C ALA A 192 -19.87 21.82 -14.52
N SER A 193 -18.64 21.90 -13.98
CA SER A 193 -17.87 23.16 -14.00
C SER A 193 -17.68 23.67 -15.44
N LEU A 194 -17.98 22.81 -16.44
CA LEU A 194 -18.15 23.14 -17.87
C LEU A 194 -19.56 23.63 -18.28
N ALA A 195 -20.54 23.73 -17.38
CA ALA A 195 -21.85 24.33 -17.64
C ALA A 195 -22.01 25.71 -16.98
N LEU A 196 -20.91 26.45 -16.83
CA LEU A 196 -20.99 27.90 -16.64
C LEU A 196 -21.50 28.55 -17.95
N ILE A 197 -22.83 28.58 -18.09
CA ILE A 197 -23.60 29.66 -18.74
C ILE A 197 -23.27 29.85 -20.23
N GLY A 198 -23.29 28.76 -21.00
CA GLY A 198 -23.77 28.79 -22.38
C GLY A 198 -25.20 28.25 -22.39
N PHE A 199 -26.15 28.91 -23.07
CA PHE A 199 -27.54 28.45 -23.31
C PHE A 199 -28.63 28.80 -22.29
N GLY A 200 -28.57 29.99 -21.68
CA GLY A 200 -29.76 30.66 -21.13
C GLY A 200 -30.47 31.54 -22.16
N LEU A 201 -31.40 30.94 -22.93
CA LEU A 201 -32.53 31.61 -23.61
C LEU A 201 -32.28 32.42 -24.90
N ALA A 202 -31.81 31.74 -25.94
CA ALA A 202 -32.38 31.93 -27.28
C ALA A 202 -33.85 31.47 -27.25
N GLY A 203 -34.79 32.35 -26.88
CA GLY A 203 -36.17 31.93 -26.64
C GLY A 203 -37.21 33.02 -26.33
N LEU A 204 -37.00 34.27 -26.73
CA LEU A 204 -38.06 35.28 -26.77
C LEU A 204 -38.26 35.73 -28.22
N GLY A 205 -39.12 34.98 -28.91
CA GLY A 205 -39.57 35.27 -30.25
C GLY A 205 -40.40 36.55 -30.36
N LEU A 206 -40.40 37.07 -31.58
CA LEU A 206 -41.62 37.47 -32.30
C LEU A 206 -42.59 38.39 -31.54
N ALA A 207 -42.29 39.69 -31.49
CA ALA A 207 -43.31 40.74 -31.53
C ALA A 207 -42.74 42.11 -31.92
N ARG A 208 -42.53 42.36 -33.22
CA ARG A 208 -42.58 43.76 -33.72
C ARG A 208 -43.39 43.83 -35.01
N ARG A 209 -44.63 44.27 -34.81
CA ARG A 209 -45.68 44.60 -35.79
C ARG A 209 -45.16 45.45 -36.94
N ARG A 210 -45.48 45.04 -38.17
CA ARG A 210 -45.58 45.91 -39.34
C ARG A 210 -46.82 46.82 -39.21
N LYS A 211 -46.64 48.14 -39.37
CA LYS A 211 -47.62 49.09 -39.89
C LYS A 211 -46.86 50.18 -40.63
N GLY A 212 -47.28 50.44 -41.87
CA GLY A 212 -46.65 51.32 -42.86
C GLY A 212 -46.91 50.74 -44.23
#